data_AF-A0A3E2NW40-F1
#
_entry.id   AF-A0A3E2NW40-F1
#
_cell.length_a   1.000
_cell.length_b   1.000
_cell.length_c   1.000
_cell.angle_alpha   90.00
_cell.angle_beta   90.00
_cell.angle_gamma   90.00
#
_symmetry.space_group_name_H-M   'P 1'
#
loop_
_entity.id
_entity.type
_entity.pdbx_description
1 polymer ?
#
loop_
_entity_poly.entity_id
_entity_poly.type
_entity_poly.pdbx_seq_one_letter_code
_entity_poly.pdbx_strand_id
1 'polypeptide(L)'
;MSTRLGQYCHRITLLCKIGIGILTYLILPDSILAQKKRSINAMHVTKLSEVIKKVSPACVRMFAFDTVVNRQAGPQFSGVVVTKDGYILTVAHTTIPGNIYSVNFPDGKMVIAQALGRIMFSATPQLPDVSMMKILGEGVYPFAEIGTSRELRLHQKCISISYPETLALNFPTVRLGQITVPATEQGMIQSSCKMEPGDSGGPLFNVAGQVIGLHSAIDIPEDINFDVPVDIYRRYWSSLKIPVTYDAFPMTKDSLIQKSFKPAMLIKDLVHLQTNVKKKATQFTATVKSIVNGTEKQLLGTVIRTDQKSKMSTSIFVISKSSEVGNKVRVIFNDGNSNDANIVARDKRNDLILLSVSPQSIYPSRDEIFNKEQFDTVYAGQHLFCLNSQRQPMKGIAGASVFALPKKFSLGYLGAFIDVRHRPFPVSNVLDGSPASLYGIKVGDTIKVIQGRVMERPEDFGAVLSDLWPGDTTAFEILRANQRIDLKVVLGNWPLNLTTHPADHFKGGKSIRRDGFQKVFAHDCVLEANDAGGPVFDYSGKFLGVNIARFSRTTTLALPASVIFQFLYDNTVIVGKGQRQI
;
A
#
# COMPACT_ATOMS: atom_id res chain seq x y z
N MET A 1 -41.31 -84.47 -29.76
CA MET A 1 -42.48 -83.58 -29.80
C MET A 1 -42.00 -82.21 -29.34
N SER A 2 -41.71 -81.26 -30.25
CA SER A 2 -42.67 -80.28 -30.80
C SER A 2 -43.33 -79.51 -29.64
N THR A 3 -43.26 -78.18 -29.49
CA THR A 3 -43.34 -77.11 -30.51
C THR A 3 -42.99 -75.74 -29.88
N ARG A 4 -42.78 -74.77 -30.78
CA ARG A 4 -42.38 -73.35 -30.67
C ARG A 4 -43.31 -72.39 -29.90
N LEU A 5 -42.74 -71.18 -29.67
CA LEU A 5 -43.25 -69.78 -29.78
C LEU A 5 -43.11 -68.99 -28.46
N GLY A 6 -42.69 -67.72 -28.40
CA GLY A 6 -42.48 -66.69 -29.42
C GLY A 6 -41.69 -65.48 -28.85
N GLN A 7 -41.54 -64.45 -29.69
CA GLN A 7 -40.66 -63.27 -29.60
C GLN A 7 -41.02 -62.22 -28.51
N TYR A 8 -40.01 -61.44 -28.10
CA TYR A 8 -39.94 -59.95 -28.05
C TYR A 8 -39.25 -59.36 -26.80
N CYS A 9 -38.23 -58.54 -27.10
CA CYS A 9 -37.79 -57.29 -26.46
C CYS A 9 -37.40 -57.19 -24.96
N HIS A 10 -36.26 -56.50 -24.81
CA HIS A 10 -35.76 -55.72 -23.66
C HIS A 10 -34.79 -56.39 -22.66
N ARG A 11 -33.52 -55.99 -22.86
CA ARG A 11 -32.30 -56.19 -22.07
C ARG A 11 -32.44 -55.74 -20.62
N ILE A 12 -32.14 -56.61 -19.65
CA ILE A 12 -31.36 -56.31 -18.43
C ILE A 12 -30.64 -57.60 -18.00
N THR A 13 -29.45 -57.44 -17.40
CA THR A 13 -28.74 -58.35 -16.49
C THR A 13 -27.78 -59.38 -17.10
N LEU A 14 -26.52 -58.97 -17.23
CA LEU A 14 -25.37 -59.88 -17.24
C LEU A 14 -24.60 -59.70 -15.93
N LEU A 15 -24.85 -60.59 -14.98
CA LEU A 15 -23.93 -60.94 -13.90
C LEU A 15 -23.07 -62.11 -14.42
N CYS A 16 -21.76 -61.92 -14.48
CA CYS A 16 -20.72 -62.89 -14.10
C CYS A 16 -19.37 -62.53 -14.73
N LYS A 17 -18.51 -61.91 -13.93
CA LYS A 17 -17.08 -62.25 -13.81
C LYS A 17 -16.55 -61.52 -12.57
N ILE A 18 -16.63 -62.21 -11.44
CA ILE A 18 -16.00 -61.82 -10.18
C ILE A 18 -14.49 -61.97 -10.38
N GLY A 19 -13.84 -60.88 -10.76
CA GLY A 19 -12.40 -60.70 -10.68
C GLY A 19 -12.11 -59.80 -9.49
N ILE A 20 -11.36 -60.33 -8.54
CA ILE A 20 -10.91 -59.67 -7.31
C ILE A 20 -10.18 -58.37 -7.68
N GLY A 21 -10.85 -57.24 -7.51
CA GLY A 21 -10.27 -55.91 -7.57
C GLY A 21 -10.10 -55.38 -6.16
N ILE A 22 -8.92 -55.59 -5.58
CA ILE A 22 -8.46 -54.86 -4.40
C ILE A 22 -8.36 -53.39 -4.83
N LEU A 23 -9.40 -52.62 -4.54
CA LEU A 23 -9.38 -51.16 -4.62
C LEU A 23 -8.64 -50.68 -3.37
N THR A 24 -7.31 -50.70 -3.39
CA THR A 24 -6.50 -49.88 -2.49
C THR A 24 -6.82 -48.42 -2.82
N TYR A 25 -7.84 -47.87 -2.17
CA TYR A 25 -7.92 -46.44 -1.92
C TYR A 25 -6.67 -46.12 -1.10
N LEU A 26 -5.64 -45.61 -1.77
CA LEU A 26 -4.56 -44.86 -1.15
C LEU A 26 -5.21 -43.62 -0.52
N ILE A 27 -5.76 -43.80 0.68
CA ILE A 27 -6.05 -42.70 1.60
C ILE A 27 -4.67 -42.15 1.94
N LEU A 28 -4.21 -41.17 1.18
CA LEU A 28 -3.03 -40.41 1.57
C LEU A 28 -3.36 -39.82 2.94
N PRO A 29 -2.56 -40.12 3.99
CA PRO A 29 -2.79 -39.51 5.29
C PRO A 29 -2.81 -37.99 5.13
N ASP A 30 -3.70 -37.31 5.87
CA ASP A 30 -3.92 -35.85 5.78
C ASP A 30 -2.62 -35.03 5.86
N SER A 31 -1.59 -35.59 6.51
CA SER A 31 -0.23 -35.05 6.58
C SER A 31 0.45 -34.89 5.21
N ILE A 32 0.32 -35.86 4.29
CA ILE A 32 0.93 -35.82 2.95
C ILE A 32 0.20 -34.83 2.05
N LEU A 33 -1.13 -34.79 2.12
CA LEU A 33 -1.95 -33.77 1.43
C LEU A 33 -1.64 -32.36 1.93
N ALA A 34 -1.47 -32.18 3.24
CA ALA A 34 -1.04 -30.91 3.83
C ALA A 34 0.39 -30.52 3.43
N GLN A 35 1.31 -31.49 3.37
CA GLN A 35 2.70 -31.28 2.96
C GLN A 35 2.82 -30.92 1.47
N LYS A 36 2.03 -31.57 0.61
CA LYS A 36 1.94 -31.24 -0.83
C LYS A 36 1.29 -29.88 -1.08
N LYS A 37 0.29 -29.49 -0.29
CA LYS A 37 -0.28 -28.11 -0.33
C LYS A 37 0.74 -27.07 0.13
N ARG A 38 1.49 -27.34 1.20
CA ARG A 38 2.58 -26.46 1.66
C ARG A 38 3.67 -26.28 0.61
N SER A 39 4.08 -27.34 -0.08
CA SER A 39 5.12 -27.26 -1.12
C SER A 39 4.66 -26.48 -2.37
N ILE A 40 3.40 -26.61 -2.79
CA ILE A 40 2.83 -25.82 -3.90
C ILE A 40 2.79 -24.32 -3.57
N ASN A 41 2.38 -23.95 -2.35
CA ASN A 41 2.38 -22.54 -1.94
C ASN A 41 3.77 -21.95 -1.81
N ALA A 42 4.72 -22.71 -1.25
CA ALA A 42 6.11 -22.31 -1.18
C ALA A 42 6.67 -22.06 -2.60
N MET A 43 6.39 -22.96 -3.55
CA MET A 43 6.82 -22.81 -4.95
C MET A 43 6.20 -21.58 -5.65
N HIS A 44 4.95 -21.21 -5.33
CA HIS A 44 4.28 -20.03 -5.90
C HIS A 44 4.80 -18.70 -5.33
N VAL A 45 5.01 -18.63 -4.01
CA VAL A 45 5.60 -17.46 -3.35
C VAL A 45 7.02 -17.20 -3.87
N THR A 46 7.80 -18.28 -4.05
CA THR A 46 9.14 -18.21 -4.64
C THR A 46 9.09 -17.62 -6.05
N LYS A 47 8.14 -18.05 -6.90
CA LYS A 47 8.05 -17.60 -8.30
C LYS A 47 7.69 -16.11 -8.47
N LEU A 48 6.80 -15.55 -7.64
CA LEU A 48 6.48 -14.11 -7.71
C LEU A 48 7.68 -13.25 -7.26
N SER A 49 8.33 -13.65 -6.17
CA SER A 49 9.50 -12.93 -5.65
C SER A 49 10.67 -12.93 -6.65
N GLU A 50 10.87 -14.03 -7.39
CA GLU A 50 11.87 -14.13 -8.47
C GLU A 50 11.56 -13.20 -9.63
N VAL A 51 10.30 -13.12 -10.07
CA VAL A 51 9.89 -12.20 -11.12
C VAL A 51 10.13 -10.75 -10.71
N ILE A 52 9.72 -10.38 -9.49
CA ILE A 52 9.94 -9.03 -8.96
C ILE A 52 11.44 -8.71 -8.90
N LYS A 53 12.26 -9.62 -8.38
CA LYS A 53 13.73 -9.45 -8.35
C LYS A 53 14.33 -9.31 -9.75
N LYS A 54 13.82 -10.06 -10.74
CA LYS A 54 14.26 -9.97 -12.15
C LYS A 54 13.97 -8.59 -12.74
N VAL A 55 12.77 -8.05 -12.54
CA VAL A 55 12.30 -6.86 -13.28
C VAL A 55 12.45 -5.53 -12.54
N SER A 56 12.49 -5.53 -11.21
CA SER A 56 12.57 -4.30 -10.42
C SER A 56 13.77 -3.41 -10.79
N PRO A 57 14.99 -3.94 -11.06
CA PRO A 57 16.12 -3.11 -11.46
C PRO A 57 15.89 -2.25 -12.71
N ALA A 58 14.96 -2.64 -13.59
CA ALA A 58 14.62 -1.89 -14.81
C ALA A 58 13.54 -0.82 -14.59
N CYS A 59 12.90 -0.81 -13.42
CA CYS A 59 11.81 0.12 -13.09
C CYS A 59 12.41 1.39 -12.48
N VAL A 60 12.26 2.52 -13.16
CA VAL A 60 12.98 3.76 -12.84
C VAL A 60 12.04 4.88 -12.41
N ARG A 61 12.53 5.72 -11.50
CA ARG A 61 11.87 6.97 -11.09
C ARG A 61 12.46 8.13 -11.88
N MET A 62 11.60 9.01 -12.38
CA MET A 62 11.98 10.02 -13.35
C MET A 62 11.48 11.41 -12.95
N PHE A 63 12.25 12.43 -13.33
CA PHE A 63 11.95 13.85 -13.13
C PHE A 63 12.46 14.63 -14.33
N ALA A 64 11.80 15.75 -14.67
CA ALA A 64 12.44 16.71 -15.57
C ALA A 64 13.75 17.19 -14.92
N PHE A 65 14.75 17.50 -15.74
CA PHE A 65 16.08 17.85 -15.25
C PHE A 65 16.59 19.11 -15.92
N ASP A 66 16.89 20.11 -15.10
CA ASP A 66 17.49 21.35 -15.52
C ASP A 66 19.01 21.18 -15.51
N THR A 67 19.61 21.10 -16.70
CA THR A 67 21.05 20.89 -16.87
C THR A 67 21.89 22.13 -16.56
N VAL A 68 21.29 23.32 -16.51
CA VAL A 68 22.02 24.57 -16.24
C VAL A 68 22.32 24.70 -14.75
N VAL A 69 21.33 24.42 -13.91
CA VAL A 69 21.46 24.47 -12.45
C VAL A 69 21.59 23.09 -11.80
N ASN A 70 21.73 22.04 -12.62
CA ASN A 70 22.00 20.66 -12.22
C ASN A 70 21.01 20.13 -11.16
N ARG A 71 19.70 20.33 -11.40
CA ARG A 71 18.66 19.98 -10.43
C ARG A 71 17.45 19.30 -11.07
N GLN A 72 16.81 18.43 -10.31
CA GLN A 72 15.49 17.89 -10.63
C GLN A 72 14.45 19.02 -10.59
N ALA A 73 13.52 18.97 -11.53
CA ALA A 73 12.42 19.90 -11.68
C ALA A 73 11.12 19.15 -11.97
N GLY A 74 10.00 19.77 -11.61
CA GLY A 74 8.67 19.21 -11.84
C GLY A 74 8.32 17.99 -10.96
N PRO A 75 7.12 17.44 -11.15
CA PRO A 75 6.67 16.25 -10.42
C PRO A 75 7.44 15.00 -10.87
N GLN A 76 7.47 14.00 -9.98
CA GLN A 76 8.03 12.69 -10.32
C GLN A 76 7.06 11.87 -11.18
N PHE A 77 7.60 10.96 -11.97
CA PHE A 77 6.85 9.91 -12.66
C PHE A 77 7.69 8.63 -12.79
N SER A 78 7.14 7.59 -13.40
CA SER A 78 7.77 6.28 -13.51
C SER A 78 8.10 5.93 -14.97
N GLY A 79 8.98 4.95 -15.15
CA GLY A 79 9.33 4.40 -16.45
C GLY A 79 9.93 3.00 -16.35
N VAL A 80 10.14 2.37 -17.50
CA VAL A 80 10.82 1.07 -17.58
C VAL A 80 11.88 1.05 -18.66
N VAL A 81 13.11 0.68 -18.30
CA VAL A 81 14.18 0.44 -19.25
C VAL A 81 13.91 -0.89 -19.95
N VAL A 82 13.93 -0.91 -21.29
CA VAL A 82 13.54 -2.08 -22.10
C VAL A 82 14.63 -2.61 -23.02
N THR A 83 15.77 -1.93 -23.09
CA THR A 83 16.93 -2.39 -23.84
C THR A 83 18.22 -2.20 -23.05
N LYS A 84 19.22 -3.03 -23.35
CA LYS A 84 20.55 -2.96 -22.73
C LYS A 84 21.24 -1.61 -22.90
N ASP A 85 20.97 -0.93 -24.01
CA ASP A 85 21.53 0.37 -24.36
C ASP A 85 20.69 1.54 -23.81
N GLY A 86 19.60 1.29 -23.09
CA GLY A 86 18.94 2.31 -22.28
C GLY A 86 17.77 3.04 -22.95
N TYR A 87 17.00 2.38 -23.82
CA TYR A 87 15.68 2.88 -24.19
C TYR A 87 14.70 2.69 -23.03
N ILE A 88 13.91 3.72 -22.75
CA ILE A 88 12.93 3.76 -21.66
C ILE A 88 11.55 3.95 -22.26
N LEU A 89 10.57 3.16 -21.81
CA LEU A 89 9.17 3.39 -22.10
C LEU A 89 8.52 4.15 -20.94
N THR A 90 7.69 5.14 -21.27
CA THR A 90 6.88 5.93 -20.34
C THR A 90 5.67 6.52 -21.09
N VAL A 91 4.94 7.45 -20.51
CA VAL A 91 3.70 8.00 -21.08
C VAL A 91 3.84 9.46 -21.53
N ALA A 92 3.07 9.87 -22.56
CA ALA A 92 3.23 11.15 -23.24
C ALA A 92 3.00 12.38 -22.36
N HIS A 93 2.00 12.36 -21.49
CA HIS A 93 1.65 13.52 -20.66
C HIS A 93 2.74 13.91 -19.65
N THR A 94 3.71 13.03 -19.38
CA THR A 94 4.84 13.30 -18.47
C THR A 94 6.07 13.87 -19.20
N THR A 95 6.05 13.88 -20.54
CA THR A 95 7.26 14.09 -21.34
C THR A 95 7.10 15.17 -22.41
N ILE A 96 8.18 15.89 -22.68
CA ILE A 96 8.28 16.83 -23.81
C ILE A 96 9.50 16.40 -24.65
N PRO A 97 9.32 16.02 -25.93
CA PRO A 97 10.43 15.63 -26.81
C PRO A 97 11.57 16.64 -26.82
N GLY A 98 12.81 16.16 -26.79
CA GLY A 98 14.02 16.98 -26.75
C GLY A 98 14.49 17.38 -25.35
N ASN A 99 13.60 17.44 -24.35
CA ASN A 99 13.94 17.78 -22.98
C ASN A 99 14.75 16.68 -22.28
N ILE A 100 15.50 17.07 -21.25
CA ILE A 100 16.33 16.19 -20.43
C ILE A 100 15.61 15.82 -19.13
N TYR A 101 15.78 14.57 -18.75
CA TYR A 101 15.18 13.96 -17.57
C TYR A 101 16.25 13.22 -16.76
N SER A 102 16.13 13.27 -15.43
CA SER A 102 16.89 12.40 -14.55
C SER A 102 16.18 11.05 -14.44
N VAL A 103 16.96 9.98 -14.42
CA VAL A 103 16.53 8.59 -14.34
C VAL A 103 17.22 7.98 -13.13
N ASN A 104 16.44 7.74 -12.07
CA ASN A 104 16.93 7.20 -10.82
C ASN A 104 16.58 5.71 -10.77
N PHE A 105 17.61 4.88 -10.73
CA PHE A 105 17.49 3.43 -10.59
C PHE A 105 17.26 3.04 -9.11
N PRO A 106 16.67 1.85 -8.86
CA PRO A 106 16.41 1.39 -7.49
C PRO A 106 17.67 1.22 -6.62
N ASP A 107 18.84 1.07 -7.24
CA ASP A 107 20.14 0.97 -6.56
C ASP A 107 20.72 2.35 -6.15
N GLY A 108 20.00 3.43 -6.45
CA GLY A 108 20.41 4.81 -6.16
C GLY A 108 21.24 5.45 -7.28
N LYS A 109 21.58 4.72 -8.35
CA LYS A 109 22.27 5.29 -9.51
C LYS A 109 21.34 6.29 -10.23
N MET A 110 21.83 7.51 -10.43
CA MET A 110 21.17 8.51 -11.26
C MET A 110 21.92 8.66 -12.59
N VAL A 111 21.17 8.69 -13.68
CA VAL A 111 21.65 9.04 -15.02
C VAL A 111 20.70 10.02 -15.68
N ILE A 112 21.09 10.59 -16.82
CA ILE A 112 20.23 11.47 -17.62
C ILE A 112 19.77 10.80 -18.91
N ALA A 113 18.54 11.09 -19.31
CA ALA A 113 17.94 10.64 -20.55
C ALA A 113 17.32 11.83 -21.30
N GLN A 114 17.27 11.73 -22.62
CA GLN A 114 16.52 12.65 -23.47
C GLN A 114 15.18 12.02 -23.84
N ALA A 115 14.11 12.80 -23.73
CA ALA A 115 12.82 12.42 -24.27
C ALA A 115 12.87 12.41 -25.80
N LEU A 116 12.45 11.29 -26.40
CA LEU A 116 12.38 11.10 -27.84
C LEU A 116 10.95 11.35 -28.31
N GLY A 117 10.37 10.44 -29.09
CA GLY A 117 9.05 10.61 -29.66
C GLY A 117 7.95 10.35 -28.65
N ARG A 118 6.85 11.12 -28.77
CA ARG A 118 5.59 10.82 -28.10
C ARG A 118 4.41 10.86 -29.08
N ILE A 119 3.39 10.05 -28.83
CA ILE A 119 2.13 10.07 -29.58
C ILE A 119 1.06 10.56 -28.62
N MET A 120 0.44 11.69 -28.95
CA MET A 120 -0.58 12.35 -28.14
C MET A 120 -1.44 13.22 -29.05
N PHE A 121 -2.75 12.98 -29.07
CA PHE A 121 -3.65 13.67 -30.00
C PHE A 121 -4.25 14.91 -29.34
N SER A 122 -4.21 16.04 -30.02
CA SER A 122 -4.72 17.32 -29.51
C SER A 122 -6.23 17.28 -29.25
N ALA A 123 -6.98 16.50 -30.04
CA ALA A 123 -8.41 16.28 -29.86
C ALA A 123 -8.74 15.41 -28.63
N THR A 124 -7.83 14.51 -28.25
CA THR A 124 -7.95 13.61 -27.10
C THR A 124 -6.62 13.53 -26.37
N PRO A 125 -6.21 14.56 -25.60
CA PRO A 125 -4.84 14.67 -25.07
C PRO A 125 -4.41 13.53 -24.14
N GLN A 126 -5.35 12.71 -23.68
CA GLN A 126 -5.10 11.55 -22.82
C GLN A 126 -4.95 10.24 -23.61
N LEU A 127 -5.21 10.24 -24.93
CA LEU A 127 -5.31 9.03 -25.75
C LEU A 127 -4.84 9.29 -27.20
N PRO A 128 -3.86 8.53 -27.71
CA PRO A 128 -2.95 7.65 -26.99
C PRO A 128 -1.96 8.46 -26.14
N ASP A 129 -1.38 7.83 -25.12
CA ASP A 129 -0.50 8.47 -24.15
C ASP A 129 0.89 7.81 -24.15
N VAL A 130 1.56 7.80 -25.29
CA VAL A 130 2.74 6.95 -25.55
C VAL A 130 4.01 7.78 -25.60
N SER A 131 5.07 7.43 -24.88
CA SER A 131 6.37 8.11 -24.97
C SER A 131 7.59 7.20 -24.82
N MET A 132 8.68 7.57 -25.48
CA MET A 132 9.97 6.89 -25.37
C MET A 132 11.06 7.89 -24.97
N MET A 133 12.02 7.42 -24.19
CA MET A 133 13.26 8.15 -23.91
C MET A 133 14.49 7.29 -24.19
N LYS A 134 15.66 7.94 -24.24
CA LYS A 134 16.96 7.27 -24.35
C LYS A 134 17.94 7.85 -23.35
N ILE A 135 18.55 6.97 -22.55
CA ILE A 135 19.67 7.33 -21.68
C ILE A 135 20.84 7.83 -22.54
N LEU A 136 21.41 8.98 -22.18
CA LEU A 136 22.47 9.64 -22.96
C LEU A 136 23.86 9.06 -22.69
N GLY A 137 24.07 8.43 -21.54
CA GLY A 137 25.34 7.78 -21.20
C GLY A 137 25.54 6.43 -21.89
N GLU A 138 26.79 6.08 -22.16
CA GLU A 138 27.18 4.75 -22.62
C GLU A 138 27.12 3.72 -21.47
N GLY A 139 26.92 2.44 -21.83
CA GLY A 139 26.96 1.33 -20.88
C GLY A 139 25.83 0.32 -21.07
N VAL A 140 25.81 -0.66 -20.18
CA VAL A 140 24.74 -1.67 -20.09
C VAL A 140 23.85 -1.33 -18.91
N TYR A 141 22.57 -1.12 -19.17
CA TYR A 141 21.57 -0.82 -18.16
C TYR A 141 20.74 -2.04 -17.83
N PRO A 142 20.28 -2.22 -16.57
CA PRO A 142 19.24 -3.19 -16.25
C PRO A 142 17.99 -2.91 -17.09
N PHE A 143 17.44 -3.94 -17.72
CA PHE A 143 16.28 -3.80 -18.62
C PHE A 143 15.30 -4.96 -18.46
N ALA A 144 14.03 -4.69 -18.78
CA ALA A 144 12.97 -5.69 -18.82
C ALA A 144 12.60 -6.05 -20.26
N GLU A 145 12.20 -7.30 -20.46
CA GLU A 145 11.70 -7.77 -21.75
C GLU A 145 10.34 -7.15 -22.08
N ILE A 146 10.15 -6.74 -23.34
CA ILE A 146 8.85 -6.33 -23.85
C ILE A 146 8.02 -7.56 -24.22
N GLY A 147 6.79 -7.64 -23.69
CA GLY A 147 5.82 -8.70 -23.97
C GLY A 147 4.86 -8.34 -25.12
N THR A 148 3.62 -8.81 -24.99
CA THR A 148 2.50 -8.48 -25.89
C THR A 148 1.27 -8.11 -25.06
N SER A 149 0.52 -7.13 -25.54
CA SER A 149 -0.80 -6.75 -25.03
C SER A 149 -1.95 -7.40 -25.82
N ARG A 150 -1.69 -7.86 -27.05
CA ARG A 150 -2.71 -8.40 -27.97
C ARG A 150 -3.42 -9.66 -27.47
N GLU A 151 -2.75 -10.46 -26.65
CA GLU A 151 -3.27 -11.74 -26.15
C GLU A 151 -3.75 -11.67 -24.69
N LEU A 152 -3.84 -10.46 -24.12
CA LEU A 152 -4.31 -10.30 -22.75
C LEU A 152 -5.74 -10.81 -22.62
N ARG A 153 -6.00 -11.49 -21.50
CA ARG A 153 -7.32 -12.04 -21.18
C ARG A 153 -7.85 -11.45 -19.89
N LEU A 154 -9.17 -11.35 -19.79
CA LEU A 154 -9.85 -11.00 -18.56
C LEU A 154 -9.36 -11.91 -17.42
N HIS A 155 -9.09 -11.32 -16.25
CA HIS A 155 -8.55 -11.96 -15.04
C HIS A 155 -7.10 -12.49 -15.14
N GLN A 156 -6.39 -12.26 -16.25
CA GLN A 156 -4.97 -12.57 -16.33
C GLN A 156 -4.20 -11.78 -15.27
N LYS A 157 -3.39 -12.48 -14.45
CA LYS A 157 -2.60 -11.83 -13.40
C LYS A 157 -1.52 -10.92 -13.97
N CYS A 158 -1.35 -9.78 -13.32
CA CYS A 158 -0.35 -8.79 -13.64
C CYS A 158 0.29 -8.20 -12.36
N ILE A 159 1.49 -7.65 -12.51
CA ILE A 159 2.28 -7.06 -11.44
C ILE A 159 2.64 -5.64 -11.86
N SER A 160 2.32 -4.65 -11.04
CA SER A 160 2.80 -3.28 -11.23
C SER A 160 4.01 -3.03 -10.34
N ILE A 161 5.02 -2.35 -10.89
CA ILE A 161 6.20 -1.90 -10.14
C ILE A 161 6.45 -0.44 -10.49
N SER A 162 6.13 0.47 -9.58
CA SER A 162 6.05 1.91 -9.86
C SER A 162 6.48 2.76 -8.65
N TYR A 163 6.64 4.07 -8.86
CA TYR A 163 7.05 5.04 -7.83
C TYR A 163 5.95 6.05 -7.50
N PRO A 164 5.10 5.77 -6.49
CA PRO A 164 4.05 6.68 -6.07
C PRO A 164 4.64 7.98 -5.54
N GLU A 165 4.08 9.10 -5.95
CA GLU A 165 4.49 10.43 -5.52
C GLU A 165 4.25 10.64 -4.03
N THR A 166 3.10 10.17 -3.51
CA THR A 166 2.73 10.35 -2.10
C THR A 166 3.74 9.69 -1.16
N LEU A 167 4.24 8.49 -1.50
CA LEU A 167 5.17 7.73 -0.66
C LEU A 167 6.63 8.18 -0.88
N ALA A 168 6.96 8.61 -2.10
CA ALA A 168 8.24 9.23 -2.47
C ALA A 168 9.50 8.43 -2.08
N LEU A 169 9.42 7.09 -2.08
CA LEU A 169 10.56 6.22 -1.78
C LEU A 169 11.59 6.23 -2.92
N ASN A 170 12.83 5.90 -2.58
CA ASN A 170 13.92 5.75 -3.55
C ASN A 170 13.94 4.39 -4.25
N PHE A 171 13.03 3.48 -3.85
CA PHE A 171 12.82 2.18 -4.45
C PHE A 171 11.33 2.02 -4.81
N PRO A 172 10.99 1.19 -5.80
CA PRO A 172 9.62 1.11 -6.28
C PRO A 172 8.73 0.32 -5.31
N THR A 173 7.43 0.56 -5.43
CA THR A 173 6.40 -0.25 -4.78
C THR A 173 5.84 -1.28 -5.75
N VAL A 174 5.49 -2.47 -5.23
CA VAL A 174 4.93 -3.57 -6.01
C VAL A 174 3.45 -3.72 -5.70
N ARG A 175 2.63 -3.98 -6.73
CA ARG A 175 1.20 -4.28 -6.59
C ARG A 175 0.84 -5.51 -7.41
N LEU A 176 -0.04 -6.35 -6.86
CA LEU A 176 -0.55 -7.52 -7.55
C LEU A 176 -1.98 -7.28 -8.00
N GLY A 177 -2.23 -7.47 -9.29
CA GLY A 177 -3.55 -7.28 -9.86
C GLY A 177 -3.89 -8.31 -10.92
N GLN A 178 -4.90 -7.95 -11.70
CA GLN A 178 -5.32 -8.68 -12.87
C GLN A 178 -5.87 -7.73 -13.92
N ILE A 179 -5.87 -8.17 -15.17
CA ILE A 179 -6.54 -7.48 -16.26
C ILE A 179 -8.05 -7.52 -16.03
N THR A 180 -8.68 -6.35 -15.99
CA THR A 180 -10.13 -6.18 -15.88
C THR A 180 -10.75 -5.86 -17.24
N VAL A 181 -9.99 -5.27 -18.17
CA VAL A 181 -10.38 -5.10 -19.58
C VAL A 181 -9.11 -5.23 -20.46
N PRO A 182 -8.98 -6.26 -21.32
CA PRO A 182 -7.77 -6.46 -22.15
C PRO A 182 -7.48 -5.36 -23.18
N ALA A 183 -8.53 -4.77 -23.75
CA ALA A 183 -8.46 -3.57 -24.58
C ALA A 183 -9.84 -2.90 -24.49
N THR A 184 -9.90 -1.66 -24.02
CA THR A 184 -11.11 -0.84 -23.98
C THR A 184 -11.48 -0.39 -25.40
N GLU A 185 -12.68 0.15 -25.56
CA GLU A 185 -13.12 0.76 -26.83
C GLU A 185 -12.14 1.86 -27.31
N GLN A 186 -11.51 2.56 -26.37
CA GLN A 186 -10.53 3.61 -26.60
C GLN A 186 -9.10 3.09 -26.81
N GLY A 187 -8.88 1.77 -26.79
CA GLY A 187 -7.59 1.14 -27.03
C GLY A 187 -6.63 1.12 -25.85
N MET A 188 -7.12 1.20 -24.61
CA MET A 188 -6.33 1.08 -23.37
C MET A 188 -6.53 -0.28 -22.71
N ILE A 189 -5.62 -0.73 -21.85
CA ILE A 189 -5.86 -1.86 -20.94
C ILE A 189 -6.48 -1.29 -19.65
N GLN A 190 -7.38 -2.03 -19.01
CA GLN A 190 -7.70 -1.80 -17.60
C GLN A 190 -7.16 -2.91 -16.72
N SER A 191 -6.61 -2.52 -15.58
CA SER A 191 -6.09 -3.45 -14.58
C SER A 191 -6.58 -3.10 -13.17
N SER A 192 -6.61 -4.12 -12.30
CA SER A 192 -6.92 -3.93 -10.88
C SER A 192 -5.71 -3.43 -10.07
N CYS A 193 -4.57 -3.16 -10.71
CA CYS A 193 -3.42 -2.55 -10.06
C CYS A 193 -3.73 -1.07 -9.83
N LYS A 194 -3.97 -0.69 -8.57
CA LYS A 194 -4.29 0.70 -8.23
C LYS A 194 -3.14 1.63 -8.56
N MET A 195 -3.48 2.78 -9.09
CA MET A 195 -2.56 3.84 -9.46
C MET A 195 -2.87 5.15 -8.71
N GLU A 196 -1.84 5.95 -8.50
CA GLU A 196 -1.89 7.35 -8.07
C GLU A 196 -0.80 8.17 -8.78
N PRO A 197 -0.77 9.52 -8.65
CA PRO A 197 0.31 10.33 -9.19
C PRO A 197 1.70 9.79 -8.86
N GLY A 198 2.62 9.90 -9.81
CA GLY A 198 3.94 9.27 -9.78
C GLY A 198 4.00 7.86 -10.39
N ASP A 199 2.90 7.11 -10.39
CA ASP A 199 2.86 5.79 -11.05
C ASP A 199 2.82 5.89 -12.59
N SER A 200 2.40 7.02 -13.16
CA SER A 200 2.34 7.27 -14.61
C SER A 200 3.65 6.88 -15.30
N GLY A 201 3.56 6.07 -16.36
CA GLY A 201 4.69 5.49 -17.09
C GLY A 201 5.27 4.23 -16.45
N GLY A 202 4.83 3.87 -15.25
CA GLY A 202 5.27 2.66 -14.54
C GLY A 202 4.78 1.38 -15.23
N PRO A 203 5.62 0.34 -15.32
CA PRO A 203 5.30 -0.88 -16.05
C PRO A 203 4.26 -1.75 -15.35
N LEU A 204 3.39 -2.33 -16.18
CA LEU A 204 2.60 -3.51 -15.86
C LEU A 204 3.29 -4.74 -16.47
N PHE A 205 3.57 -5.75 -15.65
CA PHE A 205 4.21 -7.00 -16.06
C PHE A 205 3.23 -8.17 -16.06
N ASN A 206 3.43 -9.10 -16.99
CA ASN A 206 2.88 -10.45 -16.85
C ASN A 206 3.69 -11.27 -15.82
N VAL A 207 3.21 -12.47 -15.48
CA VAL A 207 3.89 -13.36 -14.51
C VAL A 207 5.20 -13.98 -15.03
N ALA A 208 5.62 -13.68 -16.26
CA ALA A 208 6.94 -14.02 -16.79
C ALA A 208 7.95 -12.85 -16.67
N GLY A 209 7.50 -11.71 -16.14
CA GLY A 209 8.32 -10.50 -16.01
C GLY A 209 8.49 -9.73 -17.31
N GLN A 210 7.50 -9.77 -18.20
CA GLN A 210 7.51 -9.01 -19.45
C GLN A 210 6.51 -7.87 -19.40
N VAL A 211 6.92 -6.71 -19.90
CA VAL A 211 6.08 -5.50 -19.93
C VAL A 211 4.89 -5.74 -20.87
N ILE A 212 3.67 -5.55 -20.37
CA ILE A 212 2.42 -5.70 -21.12
C ILE A 212 1.63 -4.39 -21.24
N GLY A 213 1.92 -3.41 -20.38
CA GLY A 213 1.32 -2.09 -20.43
C GLY A 213 2.07 -1.09 -19.55
N LEU A 214 1.68 0.18 -19.62
CA LEU A 214 2.25 1.26 -18.82
C LEU A 214 1.13 2.11 -18.22
N HIS A 215 1.16 2.35 -16.90
CA HIS A 215 0.18 3.17 -16.18
C HIS A 215 0.03 4.55 -16.80
N SER A 216 -1.20 5.03 -16.98
CA SER A 216 -1.49 6.32 -17.63
C SER A 216 -2.49 7.18 -16.87
N ALA A 217 -3.70 6.67 -16.62
CA ALA A 217 -4.79 7.47 -16.05
C ALA A 217 -5.67 6.68 -15.08
N ILE A 218 -6.33 7.38 -14.16
CA ILE A 218 -7.27 6.81 -13.19
C ILE A 218 -8.62 7.52 -13.26
N ASP A 219 -9.67 6.83 -12.81
CA ASP A 219 -10.98 7.42 -12.56
C ASP A 219 -11.30 7.42 -11.05
N ILE A 220 -12.40 8.03 -10.62
CA ILE A 220 -12.82 8.10 -9.21
C ILE A 220 -12.97 6.69 -8.61
N PRO A 221 -13.68 5.72 -9.25
CA PRO A 221 -13.70 4.35 -8.76
C PRO A 221 -12.30 3.73 -8.71
N GLU A 222 -11.92 3.14 -7.57
CA GLU A 222 -10.56 2.62 -7.34
C GLU A 222 -10.22 1.39 -8.20
N ASP A 223 -11.22 0.75 -8.79
CA ASP A 223 -11.10 -0.40 -9.67
C ASP A 223 -10.94 -0.03 -11.15
N ILE A 224 -11.07 1.25 -11.50
CA ILE A 224 -10.84 1.77 -12.85
C ILE A 224 -9.46 2.44 -12.93
N ASN A 225 -8.52 1.76 -13.58
CA ASN A 225 -7.15 2.22 -13.83
C ASN A 225 -6.77 1.86 -15.27
N PHE A 226 -6.21 2.80 -16.01
CA PHE A 226 -5.92 2.68 -17.44
C PHE A 226 -4.43 2.59 -17.71
N ASP A 227 -4.05 1.61 -18.52
CA ASP A 227 -2.69 1.31 -18.94
C ASP A 227 -2.57 1.40 -20.47
N VAL A 228 -1.51 2.03 -20.99
CA VAL A 228 -1.21 2.06 -22.42
C VAL A 228 -0.71 0.68 -22.87
N PRO A 229 -1.32 0.03 -23.88
CA PRO A 229 -0.87 -1.28 -24.36
C PRO A 229 0.54 -1.23 -24.93
N VAL A 230 1.38 -2.20 -24.52
CA VAL A 230 2.80 -2.23 -24.94
C VAL A 230 2.97 -2.39 -26.46
N ASP A 231 2.00 -3.01 -27.15
CA ASP A 231 2.08 -3.19 -28.61
C ASP A 231 1.99 -1.88 -29.39
N ILE A 232 1.48 -0.79 -28.80
CA ILE A 232 1.52 0.54 -29.44
C ILE A 232 2.98 1.01 -29.55
N TYR A 233 3.76 0.85 -28.47
CA TYR A 233 5.19 1.17 -28.47
C TYR A 233 5.97 0.31 -29.46
N ARG A 234 5.66 -0.99 -29.50
CA ARG A 234 6.31 -1.92 -30.45
C ARG A 234 5.99 -1.58 -31.89
N ARG A 235 4.74 -1.20 -32.18
CA ARG A 235 4.26 -0.88 -33.54
C ARG A 235 4.92 0.38 -34.10
N TYR A 236 5.24 1.35 -33.25
CA TYR A 236 5.82 2.63 -33.66
C TYR A 236 7.23 2.83 -33.11
N TRP A 237 7.95 1.75 -32.84
CA TRP A 237 9.27 1.77 -32.21
C TRP A 237 10.26 2.69 -32.93
N SER A 238 10.36 2.58 -34.26
CA SER A 238 11.27 3.39 -35.06
C SER A 238 10.87 4.87 -35.07
N SER A 239 9.57 5.16 -35.12
CA SER A 239 9.05 6.53 -35.06
C SER A 239 9.29 7.17 -33.69
N LEU A 240 9.08 6.41 -32.61
CA LEU A 240 9.31 6.87 -31.24
C LEU A 240 10.77 7.18 -30.91
N LYS A 241 11.73 6.79 -31.77
CA LYS A 241 13.14 7.19 -31.62
C LYS A 241 13.43 8.61 -32.07
N ILE A 242 12.49 9.26 -32.75
CA ILE A 242 12.66 10.62 -33.27
C ILE A 242 12.05 11.60 -32.25
N PRO A 243 12.78 12.63 -31.79
CA PRO A 243 12.28 13.58 -30.79
C PRO A 243 11.22 14.53 -31.39
N VAL A 244 9.98 14.04 -31.49
CA VAL A 244 8.84 14.78 -32.03
C VAL A 244 7.54 14.39 -31.33
N THR A 245 6.57 15.30 -31.30
CA THR A 245 5.19 14.99 -30.89
C THR A 245 4.38 14.64 -32.12
N TYR A 246 3.81 13.44 -32.15
CA TYR A 246 2.91 12.98 -33.18
C TYR A 246 1.45 13.22 -32.77
N ASP A 247 0.76 14.10 -33.51
CA ASP A 247 -0.66 14.43 -33.33
C ASP A 247 -1.61 13.43 -34.03
N ALA A 248 -1.04 12.42 -34.67
CA ALA A 248 -1.72 11.27 -35.26
C ALA A 248 -0.78 10.05 -35.16
N PHE A 249 -1.30 8.84 -35.36
CA PHE A 249 -0.40 7.67 -35.43
C PHE A 249 0.61 7.81 -36.57
N PRO A 250 1.92 7.54 -36.35
CA PRO A 250 2.92 7.57 -37.41
C PRO A 250 2.58 6.65 -38.58
N MET A 251 2.95 7.05 -39.81
CA MET A 251 2.73 6.22 -40.99
C MET A 251 3.58 4.94 -40.99
N THR A 252 4.84 5.05 -40.54
CA THR A 252 5.77 3.93 -40.44
C THR A 252 5.40 3.02 -39.27
N LYS A 253 5.09 1.76 -39.58
CA LYS A 253 4.77 0.71 -38.61
C LYS A 253 5.87 -0.35 -38.64
N ASP A 254 6.42 -0.67 -37.48
CA ASP A 254 7.37 -1.77 -37.30
C ASP A 254 6.61 -3.11 -37.27
N SER A 255 7.21 -4.15 -37.86
CA SER A 255 6.65 -5.51 -37.80
C SER A 255 6.73 -6.07 -36.38
N LEU A 256 5.57 -6.41 -35.81
CA LEU A 256 5.50 -7.07 -34.51
C LEU A 256 5.90 -8.55 -34.67
N ILE A 257 7.07 -8.94 -34.14
CA ILE A 257 7.41 -10.36 -34.03
C ILE A 257 6.36 -11.02 -33.11
N GLN A 258 5.57 -11.94 -33.65
CA GLN A 258 4.70 -12.82 -32.88
C GLN A 258 5.56 -13.85 -32.16
N LYS A 259 5.89 -13.57 -30.89
CA LYS A 259 6.19 -14.66 -29.96
C LYS A 259 4.85 -15.08 -29.35
N SER A 260 4.39 -16.28 -29.65
CA SER A 260 3.23 -16.86 -28.96
C SER A 260 3.62 -17.12 -27.52
N PHE A 261 2.79 -16.65 -26.59
CA PHE A 261 3.04 -16.88 -25.16
C PHE A 261 2.32 -18.16 -24.74
N LYS A 262 3.04 -19.05 -24.07
CA LYS A 262 2.38 -20.11 -23.30
C LYS A 262 1.72 -19.44 -22.10
N PRO A 263 0.37 -19.45 -21.99
CA PRO A 263 -0.29 -18.85 -20.84
C PRO A 263 0.23 -19.53 -19.58
N ALA A 264 0.68 -18.72 -18.62
CA ALA A 264 1.06 -19.25 -17.33
C ALA A 264 -0.15 -19.93 -16.68
N MET A 265 0.09 -21.15 -16.18
CA MET A 265 -0.94 -22.05 -15.67
C MET A 265 -1.81 -21.35 -14.60
N LEU A 266 -3.13 -21.48 -14.74
CA LEU A 266 -4.12 -20.92 -13.83
C LEU A 266 -3.94 -21.54 -12.43
N ILE A 267 -3.72 -20.70 -11.42
CA ILE A 267 -3.54 -21.12 -10.02
C ILE A 267 -4.89 -21.57 -9.46
N LYS A 268 -5.18 -22.88 -9.48
CA LYS A 268 -6.43 -23.45 -8.95
C LYS A 268 -6.43 -23.75 -7.44
N ASP A 269 -5.29 -23.63 -6.74
CA ASP A 269 -5.16 -24.19 -5.37
C ASP A 269 -5.25 -23.19 -4.21
N LEU A 270 -5.63 -21.94 -4.45
CA LEU A 270 -5.68 -20.91 -3.39
C LEU A 270 -6.92 -20.97 -2.48
N VAL A 271 -7.95 -21.75 -2.80
CA VAL A 271 -9.25 -21.70 -2.10
C VAL A 271 -9.17 -22.26 -0.67
N HIS A 272 -8.52 -23.41 -0.46
CA HIS A 272 -8.46 -24.04 0.86
C HIS A 272 -7.58 -23.32 1.89
N LEU A 273 -6.53 -22.62 1.46
CA LEU A 273 -5.72 -21.80 2.37
C LEU A 273 -6.50 -20.59 2.91
N GLN A 274 -7.42 -20.06 2.11
CA GLN A 274 -8.19 -18.88 2.49
C GLN A 274 -9.12 -19.15 3.67
N THR A 275 -9.71 -20.35 3.78
CA THR A 275 -10.62 -20.67 4.87
C THR A 275 -9.91 -20.69 6.23
N ASN A 276 -8.72 -21.30 6.30
CA ASN A 276 -7.94 -21.40 7.54
C ASN A 276 -7.36 -20.04 7.95
N VAL A 277 -6.81 -19.29 6.99
CA VAL A 277 -6.26 -17.95 7.25
C VAL A 277 -7.37 -16.98 7.66
N LYS A 278 -8.56 -17.05 7.04
CA LYS A 278 -9.73 -16.25 7.45
C LYS A 278 -10.14 -16.58 8.88
N LYS A 279 -10.28 -17.87 9.24
CA LYS A 279 -10.63 -18.29 10.61
C LYS A 279 -9.64 -17.73 11.64
N LYS A 280 -8.34 -17.85 11.35
CA LYS A 280 -7.27 -17.30 12.20
C LYS A 280 -7.39 -15.78 12.32
N ALA A 281 -7.42 -15.06 11.20
CA ALA A 281 -7.52 -13.59 11.21
C ALA A 281 -8.77 -13.09 11.95
N THR A 282 -9.91 -13.76 11.79
CA THR A 282 -11.12 -13.46 12.55
C THR A 282 -10.84 -13.55 14.05
N GLN A 283 -10.29 -14.67 14.54
CA GLN A 283 -9.97 -14.86 15.97
C GLN A 283 -9.10 -13.76 16.59
N PHE A 284 -8.26 -13.12 15.77
CA PHE A 284 -7.33 -12.05 16.16
C PHE A 284 -7.88 -10.63 15.90
N THR A 285 -9.10 -10.49 15.40
CA THR A 285 -9.68 -9.17 15.08
C THR A 285 -10.88 -8.87 15.97
N ALA A 286 -10.88 -7.69 16.57
CA ALA A 286 -12.02 -7.10 17.28
C ALA A 286 -12.38 -5.75 16.67
N THR A 287 -13.54 -5.23 17.05
CA THR A 287 -13.95 -3.87 16.72
C THR A 287 -13.74 -2.98 17.95
N VAL A 288 -13.07 -1.85 17.79
CA VAL A 288 -12.86 -0.85 18.84
C VAL A 288 -13.79 0.33 18.59
N LYS A 289 -14.69 0.60 19.52
CA LYS A 289 -15.59 1.75 19.51
C LYS A 289 -15.20 2.75 20.58
N SER A 290 -15.21 4.04 20.24
CA SER A 290 -14.95 5.13 21.20
C SER A 290 -15.57 6.44 20.74
N ILE A 291 -15.59 7.45 21.61
CA ILE A 291 -16.02 8.81 21.26
C ILE A 291 -14.78 9.71 21.15
N VAL A 292 -14.61 10.36 20.00
CA VAL A 292 -13.56 11.35 19.73
C VAL A 292 -14.22 12.65 19.30
N ASN A 293 -13.97 13.74 20.04
CA ASN A 293 -14.55 15.07 19.76
C ASN A 293 -16.08 15.04 19.57
N GLY A 294 -16.79 14.29 20.42
CA GLY A 294 -18.25 14.15 20.36
C GLY A 294 -18.78 13.21 19.25
N THR A 295 -17.91 12.65 18.42
CA THR A 295 -18.29 11.72 17.34
C THR A 295 -17.93 10.29 17.70
N GLU A 296 -18.85 9.33 17.52
CA GLU A 296 -18.52 7.90 17.64
C GLU A 296 -17.58 7.49 16.49
N LYS A 297 -16.48 6.84 16.86
CA LYS A 297 -15.50 6.26 15.96
C LYS A 297 -15.47 4.75 16.14
N GLN A 298 -15.37 4.03 15.04
CA GLN A 298 -15.26 2.59 15.00
C GLN A 298 -14.05 2.20 14.16
N LEU A 299 -13.16 1.42 14.77
CA LEU A 299 -11.92 0.92 14.16
C LEU A 299 -11.82 -0.60 14.33
N LEU A 300 -10.87 -1.21 13.64
CA LEU A 300 -10.44 -2.56 13.98
C LEU A 300 -9.42 -2.55 15.12
N GLY A 301 -9.29 -3.68 15.78
CA GLY A 301 -8.30 -3.94 16.80
C GLY A 301 -7.73 -5.34 16.67
N THR A 302 -6.45 -5.48 17.01
CA THR A 302 -5.74 -6.75 17.05
C THR A 302 -5.82 -7.32 18.45
N VAL A 303 -6.53 -8.43 18.60
CA VAL A 303 -6.71 -9.15 19.87
C VAL A 303 -5.46 -9.97 20.16
N ILE A 304 -4.98 -9.93 21.40
CA ILE A 304 -3.83 -10.70 21.85
C ILE A 304 -4.18 -11.31 23.21
N ARG A 305 -4.19 -12.65 23.29
CA ARG A 305 -4.44 -13.38 24.53
C ARG A 305 -3.14 -13.85 25.13
N THR A 306 -2.96 -13.59 26.42
CA THR A 306 -1.75 -13.97 27.15
C THR A 306 -2.11 -14.72 28.43
N ASP A 307 -1.39 -15.81 28.73
CA ASP A 307 -1.57 -16.56 29.97
C ASP A 307 -1.02 -15.79 31.17
N GLN A 308 -1.73 -15.82 32.30
CA GLN A 308 -1.12 -15.48 33.59
C GLN A 308 -0.53 -16.74 34.23
N LYS A 309 0.77 -16.71 34.54
CA LYS A 309 1.50 -17.85 35.15
C LYS A 309 0.97 -18.31 36.52
N SER A 310 0.06 -17.57 37.18
CA SER A 310 -0.34 -17.84 38.57
C SER A 310 -1.84 -17.79 38.88
N LYS A 311 -2.72 -17.52 37.90
CA LYS A 311 -4.19 -17.55 38.10
C LYS A 311 -4.87 -18.10 36.85
N MET A 312 -5.96 -18.83 37.07
CA MET A 312 -6.88 -19.44 36.09
C MET A 312 -7.58 -18.44 35.13
N SER A 313 -7.02 -17.24 34.91
CA SER A 313 -7.61 -16.15 34.13
C SER A 313 -6.69 -15.69 33.00
N THR A 314 -7.16 -15.77 31.76
CA THR A 314 -6.51 -15.21 30.56
C THR A 314 -6.68 -13.69 30.54
N SER A 315 -5.59 -12.93 30.40
CA SER A 315 -5.68 -11.48 30.11
C SER A 315 -5.83 -11.26 28.61
N ILE A 316 -6.81 -10.44 28.21
CA ILE A 316 -7.06 -10.09 26.82
C ILE A 316 -6.62 -8.64 26.60
N PHE A 317 -5.67 -8.48 25.69
CA PHE A 317 -5.26 -7.17 25.21
C PHE A 317 -5.80 -6.94 23.80
N VAL A 318 -6.08 -5.67 23.49
CA VAL A 318 -6.41 -5.23 22.14
C VAL A 318 -5.52 -4.05 21.77
N ILE A 319 -4.86 -4.16 20.63
CA ILE A 319 -4.05 -3.09 20.05
C ILE A 319 -4.83 -2.44 18.92
N SER A 320 -4.85 -1.11 18.88
CA SER A 320 -5.44 -0.36 17.77
C SER A 320 -4.69 0.95 17.53
N LYS A 321 -5.22 1.78 16.62
CA LYS A 321 -4.72 3.11 16.29
C LYS A 321 -5.11 4.12 17.38
N SER A 322 -4.12 4.81 17.94
CA SER A 322 -4.30 5.74 19.06
C SER A 322 -5.01 7.03 18.67
N SER A 323 -4.63 7.64 17.54
CA SER A 323 -5.13 8.95 17.11
C SER A 323 -6.63 9.00 16.83
N GLU A 324 -7.29 7.85 16.68
CA GLU A 324 -8.72 7.75 16.37
C GLU A 324 -9.51 7.03 17.47
N VAL A 325 -8.88 6.76 18.63
CA VAL A 325 -9.51 6.16 19.80
C VAL A 325 -9.51 7.14 20.96
N GLY A 326 -10.70 7.45 21.48
CA GLY A 326 -10.90 8.33 22.64
C GLY A 326 -10.57 7.68 23.98
N ASN A 327 -10.99 8.32 25.08
CA ASN A 327 -10.68 7.84 26.44
C ASN A 327 -11.67 6.81 26.98
N LYS A 328 -12.91 6.82 26.47
CA LYS A 328 -13.93 5.82 26.79
C LYS A 328 -14.01 4.84 25.64
N VAL A 329 -13.64 3.59 25.89
CA VAL A 329 -13.44 2.59 24.85
C VAL A 329 -14.24 1.33 25.15
N ARG A 330 -14.85 0.80 24.10
CA ARG A 330 -15.59 -0.46 24.10
C ARG A 330 -15.06 -1.37 23.01
N VAL A 331 -14.87 -2.63 23.33
CA VAL A 331 -14.36 -3.66 22.42
C VAL A 331 -15.47 -4.65 22.14
N ILE A 332 -15.72 -4.90 20.85
CA ILE A 332 -16.69 -5.89 20.37
C ILE A 332 -15.91 -7.04 19.70
N PHE A 333 -16.03 -8.23 20.26
CA PHE A 333 -15.41 -9.46 19.73
C PHE A 333 -16.31 -10.14 18.69
N ASN A 334 -15.79 -11.20 18.06
CA ASN A 334 -16.50 -11.88 16.95
C ASN A 334 -17.71 -12.70 17.39
N ASP A 335 -17.77 -13.06 18.66
CA ASP A 335 -18.92 -13.70 19.31
C ASP A 335 -20.07 -12.71 19.56
N GLY A 336 -19.88 -11.43 19.24
CA GLY A 336 -20.83 -10.34 19.51
C GLY A 336 -20.69 -9.75 20.91
N ASN A 337 -19.85 -10.33 21.78
CA ASN A 337 -19.66 -9.84 23.13
C ASN A 337 -18.99 -8.47 23.10
N SER A 338 -19.56 -7.55 23.87
CA SER A 338 -19.13 -6.17 23.98
C SER A 338 -18.72 -5.87 25.40
N ASN A 339 -17.48 -5.43 25.59
CA ASN A 339 -16.90 -5.16 26.91
C ASN A 339 -16.28 -3.76 26.93
N ASP A 340 -16.45 -3.05 28.04
CA ASP A 340 -15.68 -1.82 28.27
C ASP A 340 -14.20 -2.19 28.45
N ALA A 341 -13.32 -1.33 27.94
CA ALA A 341 -11.89 -1.56 27.92
C ALA A 341 -11.14 -0.45 28.66
N ASN A 342 -10.15 -0.84 29.44
CA ASN A 342 -9.25 0.10 30.10
C ASN A 342 -8.05 0.39 29.19
N ILE A 343 -7.64 1.66 29.13
CA ILE A 343 -6.43 2.05 28.42
C ILE A 343 -5.23 1.70 29.30
N VAL A 344 -4.40 0.78 28.83
CA VAL A 344 -3.16 0.38 29.51
C VAL A 344 -2.04 1.36 29.16
N ALA A 345 -1.89 1.66 27.87
CA ALA A 345 -0.81 2.52 27.38
C ALA A 345 -1.16 3.15 26.03
N ARG A 346 -0.51 4.28 25.72
CA ARG A 346 -0.48 4.88 24.39
C ARG A 346 0.97 5.08 23.97
N ASP A 347 1.31 4.62 22.78
CA ASP A 347 2.57 4.95 22.12
C ASP A 347 2.30 6.05 21.09
N LYS A 348 2.67 7.28 21.46
CA LYS A 348 2.51 8.43 20.58
C LYS A 348 3.41 8.32 19.35
N ARG A 349 4.57 7.69 19.39
CA ARG A 349 5.50 7.61 18.25
C ARG A 349 4.98 6.68 17.15
N ASN A 350 4.44 5.52 17.55
CA ASN A 350 3.89 4.55 16.60
C ASN A 350 2.37 4.65 16.42
N ASP A 351 1.72 5.60 17.09
CA ASP A 351 0.26 5.76 17.02
C ASP A 351 -0.52 4.55 17.54
N LEU A 352 0.00 3.88 18.56
CA LEU A 352 -0.63 2.68 19.12
C LEU A 352 -1.35 2.98 20.44
N ILE A 353 -2.46 2.29 20.65
CA ILE A 353 -3.14 2.20 21.95
C ILE A 353 -3.21 0.74 22.36
N LEU A 354 -2.88 0.47 23.61
CA LEU A 354 -3.05 -0.83 24.25
C LEU A 354 -4.24 -0.78 25.20
N LEU A 355 -5.17 -1.69 24.98
CA LEU A 355 -6.39 -1.83 25.76
C LEU A 355 -6.37 -3.15 26.50
N SER A 356 -6.82 -3.17 27.75
CA SER A 356 -7.11 -4.42 28.48
C SER A 356 -8.61 -4.59 28.61
N VAL A 357 -9.09 -5.81 28.39
CA VAL A 357 -10.50 -6.16 28.50
C VAL A 357 -10.67 -7.20 29.60
N SER A 358 -11.58 -6.94 30.55
CA SER A 358 -11.98 -7.91 31.56
C SER A 358 -12.86 -8.98 30.89
N PRO A 359 -12.46 -10.27 30.87
CA PRO A 359 -13.25 -11.28 30.19
C PRO A 359 -14.56 -11.56 30.94
N GLN A 360 -15.69 -11.49 30.25
CA GLN A 360 -16.98 -12.06 30.71
C GLN A 360 -17.13 -13.55 30.32
N SER A 361 -16.20 -14.12 29.54
CA SER A 361 -16.24 -15.51 29.07
C SER A 361 -14.85 -16.13 29.01
N ILE A 362 -14.77 -17.46 29.11
CA ILE A 362 -13.54 -18.23 29.01
C ILE A 362 -13.07 -18.23 27.55
N TYR A 363 -11.98 -17.52 27.26
CA TYR A 363 -11.31 -17.61 25.98
C TYR A 363 -10.21 -18.68 26.03
N PRO A 364 -9.96 -19.41 24.93
CA PRO A 364 -8.90 -20.42 24.88
C PRO A 364 -7.53 -19.81 25.22
N SER A 365 -6.67 -20.60 25.85
CA SER A 365 -5.34 -20.21 26.34
C SER A 365 -4.35 -19.87 25.22
N ARG A 366 -3.33 -19.08 25.59
CA ARG A 366 -2.17 -18.56 24.83
C ARG A 366 -2.28 -18.51 23.31
N ASP A 367 -2.32 -17.29 22.77
CA ASP A 367 -2.10 -17.09 21.35
C ASP A 367 -0.59 -17.15 21.03
N GLU A 368 -0.14 -18.15 20.26
CA GLU A 368 1.19 -18.16 19.62
C GLU A 368 1.22 -17.21 18.41
N ILE A 369 0.79 -15.95 18.60
CA ILE A 369 0.83 -14.95 17.52
C ILE A 369 2.26 -14.45 17.25
N PHE A 370 3.13 -14.51 18.26
CA PHE A 370 4.54 -14.09 18.15
C PHE A 370 5.47 -15.30 18.08
N ASN A 371 6.15 -15.46 16.94
CA ASN A 371 7.32 -16.31 16.81
C ASN A 371 8.57 -15.42 16.68
N LYS A 372 9.48 -15.49 17.65
CA LYS A 372 10.64 -14.58 17.76
C LYS A 372 11.65 -14.72 16.63
N GLU A 373 11.77 -15.89 16.03
CA GLU A 373 12.75 -16.18 14.96
C GLU A 373 12.39 -15.52 13.62
N GLN A 374 11.37 -14.65 13.60
CA GLN A 374 10.64 -14.32 12.40
C GLN A 374 10.22 -12.84 12.29
N PHE A 375 10.73 -11.97 13.16
CA PHE A 375 10.46 -10.53 13.11
C PHE A 375 11.08 -9.84 11.89
N ASP A 376 10.39 -8.81 11.38
CA ASP A 376 10.84 -7.91 10.31
C ASP A 376 11.23 -8.58 8.98
N THR A 377 10.81 -9.83 8.73
CA THR A 377 11.11 -10.55 7.47
C THR A 377 10.19 -10.15 6.30
N VAL A 378 9.58 -8.96 6.33
CA VAL A 378 8.63 -8.53 5.28
C VAL A 378 9.40 -8.10 4.05
N TYR A 379 9.10 -8.70 2.90
CA TYR A 379 9.72 -8.38 1.61
C TYR A 379 8.69 -8.03 0.55
N ALA A 380 9.06 -7.14 -0.38
CA ALA A 380 8.21 -6.77 -1.51
C ALA A 380 7.78 -8.00 -2.33
N GLY A 381 6.48 -8.10 -2.62
CA GLY A 381 5.86 -9.27 -3.26
C GLY A 381 5.38 -10.35 -2.31
N GLN A 382 5.65 -10.26 -1.01
CA GLN A 382 5.18 -11.26 -0.05
C GLN A 382 3.65 -11.25 0.03
N HIS A 383 3.02 -12.39 -0.26
CA HIS A 383 1.58 -12.55 -0.12
C HIS A 383 1.12 -12.34 1.31
N LEU A 384 0.09 -11.50 1.47
CA LEU A 384 -0.48 -11.19 2.76
C LEU A 384 -1.99 -11.02 2.69
N PHE A 385 -2.56 -10.97 3.88
CA PHE A 385 -3.97 -11.02 4.12
C PHE A 385 -4.36 -10.21 5.36
N CYS A 386 -5.48 -9.50 5.29
CA CYS A 386 -6.11 -8.82 6.40
C CYS A 386 -7.64 -8.85 6.27
N LEU A 387 -8.35 -8.36 7.28
CA LEU A 387 -9.80 -8.18 7.24
C LEU A 387 -10.14 -6.69 7.16
N ASN A 388 -11.23 -6.36 6.46
CA ASN A 388 -11.88 -5.06 6.59
C ASN A 388 -12.87 -5.06 7.78
N SER A 389 -13.46 -3.91 8.07
CA SER A 389 -14.45 -3.69 9.13
C SER A 389 -15.70 -4.57 8.98
N GLN A 390 -16.07 -4.95 7.76
CA GLN A 390 -17.13 -5.93 7.48
C GLN A 390 -16.66 -7.39 7.59
N ARG A 391 -15.45 -7.64 8.09
CA ARG A 391 -14.83 -8.96 8.26
C ARG A 391 -14.66 -9.73 6.97
N GLN A 392 -14.60 -9.01 5.85
CA GLN A 392 -14.33 -9.58 4.55
C GLN A 392 -12.82 -9.79 4.35
N PRO A 393 -12.44 -10.92 3.76
CA PRO A 393 -11.05 -11.24 3.47
C PRO A 393 -10.45 -10.32 2.40
N MET A 394 -9.47 -9.51 2.78
CA MET A 394 -8.69 -8.65 1.87
C MET A 394 -7.34 -9.28 1.58
N LYS A 395 -7.08 -9.58 0.31
CA LYS A 395 -5.84 -10.22 -0.15
C LYS A 395 -4.96 -9.19 -0.83
N GLY A 396 -3.67 -9.33 -0.64
CA GLY A 396 -2.69 -8.46 -1.27
C GLY A 396 -1.28 -9.03 -1.21
N ILE A 397 -0.33 -8.16 -1.48
CA ILE A 397 1.10 -8.37 -1.27
C ILE A 397 1.68 -7.21 -0.48
N ALA A 398 2.79 -7.45 0.22
CA ALA A 398 3.65 -6.37 0.69
C ALA A 398 4.18 -5.63 -0.54
N GLY A 399 3.87 -4.35 -0.68
CA GLY A 399 4.32 -3.52 -1.79
C GLY A 399 5.71 -2.95 -1.55
N ALA A 400 6.10 -2.76 -0.28
CA ALA A 400 7.45 -2.41 0.13
C ALA A 400 7.82 -3.15 1.41
N SER A 401 9.10 -3.47 1.56
CA SER A 401 9.68 -3.98 2.81
C SER A 401 9.60 -2.93 3.94
N VAL A 402 10.16 -3.20 5.12
CA VAL A 402 10.16 -2.23 6.22
C VAL A 402 11.05 -1.01 5.87
N PHE A 403 10.52 0.20 6.08
CA PHE A 403 11.23 1.48 5.91
C PHE A 403 10.81 2.49 6.99
N ALA A 404 11.56 3.59 7.08
CA ALA A 404 11.21 4.76 7.88
C ALA A 404 10.42 5.76 7.04
N LEU A 405 9.29 6.24 7.57
CA LEU A 405 8.42 7.22 6.94
C LEU A 405 8.45 8.53 7.75
N PRO A 406 9.09 9.60 7.25
CA PRO A 406 9.17 10.87 7.98
C PRO A 406 7.80 11.52 8.15
N LYS A 407 7.67 12.39 9.17
CA LYS A 407 6.46 13.18 9.42
C LYS A 407 6.38 14.34 8.42
N LYS A 408 5.32 14.36 7.60
CA LYS A 408 5.05 15.35 6.55
C LYS A 408 3.61 15.90 6.61
N PHE A 409 2.65 15.02 6.82
CA PHE A 409 1.21 15.25 6.79
C PHE A 409 0.60 15.44 8.19
N SER A 410 1.20 14.88 9.24
CA SER A 410 0.67 14.94 10.61
C SER A 410 1.39 15.95 11.51
N LEU A 411 1.76 17.11 10.95
CA LEU A 411 2.30 18.24 11.71
C LEU A 411 1.22 18.90 12.57
N GLY A 412 1.59 19.42 13.75
CA GLY A 412 0.67 20.23 14.54
C GLY A 412 0.27 21.50 13.77
N TYR A 413 -1.03 21.81 13.76
CA TYR A 413 -1.56 22.97 13.06
C TYR A 413 -2.03 24.04 14.03
N LEU A 414 -1.49 25.25 13.89
CA LEU A 414 -1.92 26.42 14.67
C LEU A 414 -2.98 27.25 13.90
N GLY A 415 -2.83 27.39 12.58
CA GLY A 415 -3.71 28.22 11.74
C GLY A 415 -3.49 29.73 11.88
N ALA A 416 -2.29 30.13 12.31
CA ALA A 416 -1.80 31.50 12.21
C ALA A 416 -0.65 31.58 11.19
N PHE A 417 -0.68 32.59 10.32
CA PHE A 417 0.40 32.90 9.39
C PHE A 417 1.29 33.99 9.98
N ILE A 418 2.59 33.86 9.77
CA ILE A 418 3.59 34.77 10.32
C ILE A 418 4.24 35.53 9.16
N ASP A 419 4.29 36.85 9.24
CA ASP A 419 5.07 37.64 8.30
C ASP A 419 6.55 37.56 8.68
N VAL A 420 7.26 36.68 7.98
CA VAL A 420 8.69 36.42 8.20
C VAL A 420 9.59 37.54 7.67
N ARG A 421 9.04 38.54 6.96
CA ARG A 421 9.83 39.65 6.36
C ARG A 421 10.04 40.82 7.33
N HIS A 422 9.19 40.95 8.34
CA HIS A 422 9.22 42.06 9.28
C HIS A 422 9.58 41.56 10.68
N ARG A 423 10.55 42.22 11.33
CA ARG A 423 10.86 41.95 12.75
C ARG A 423 10.20 43.02 13.63
N PRO A 424 9.58 42.65 14.76
CA PRO A 424 9.36 41.28 15.24
C PRO A 424 8.31 40.55 14.38
N PHE A 425 8.49 39.26 14.08
CA PHE A 425 7.65 38.48 13.13
C PHE A 425 6.18 38.46 13.56
N PRO A 426 5.33 39.35 13.01
CA PRO A 426 3.97 39.48 13.47
C PRO A 426 3.09 38.44 12.79
N VAL A 427 2.01 38.06 13.47
CA VAL A 427 0.93 37.27 12.88
C VAL A 427 0.26 38.13 11.82
N SER A 428 0.33 37.70 10.57
CA SER A 428 -0.21 38.40 9.42
C SER A 428 -1.65 38.01 9.10
N ASN A 429 -2.03 36.78 9.46
CA ASN A 429 -3.38 36.26 9.25
C ASN A 429 -3.69 35.17 10.27
N VAL A 430 -4.95 35.06 10.68
CA VAL A 430 -5.46 34.00 11.54
C VAL A 430 -6.67 33.40 10.87
N LEU A 431 -6.66 32.09 10.65
CA LEU A 431 -7.77 31.41 9.98
C LEU A 431 -8.92 31.17 10.96
N ASP A 432 -10.15 31.44 10.52
CA ASP A 432 -11.34 31.21 11.32
C ASP A 432 -11.52 29.73 11.67
N GLY A 433 -11.95 29.46 12.90
CA GLY A 433 -12.10 28.10 13.43
C GLY A 433 -10.77 27.36 13.67
N SER A 434 -9.62 27.99 13.40
CA SER A 434 -8.31 27.41 13.75
C SER A 434 -8.03 27.48 15.25
N PRO A 435 -7.09 26.66 15.75
CA PRO A 435 -6.61 26.79 17.14
C PRO A 435 -6.14 28.21 17.50
N ALA A 436 -5.46 28.91 16.59
CA ALA A 436 -5.06 30.29 16.83
C ALA A 436 -6.26 31.19 17.14
N SER A 437 -7.31 31.13 16.30
CA SER A 437 -8.52 31.92 16.48
C SER A 437 -9.24 31.54 17.78
N LEU A 438 -9.43 30.23 18.03
CA LEU A 438 -10.14 29.72 19.21
C LEU A 438 -9.47 30.06 20.54
N TYR A 439 -8.14 30.10 20.56
CA TYR A 439 -7.35 30.44 21.76
C TYR A 439 -6.94 31.92 21.80
N GLY A 440 -7.51 32.75 20.92
CA GLY A 440 -7.46 34.21 21.01
C GLY A 440 -6.19 34.86 20.48
N ILE A 441 -5.41 34.19 19.61
CA ILE A 441 -4.34 34.81 18.82
C ILE A 441 -4.96 35.69 17.72
N LYS A 442 -4.40 36.87 17.50
CA LYS A 442 -4.91 37.89 16.59
C LYS A 442 -3.84 38.36 15.61
N VAL A 443 -4.27 38.94 14.49
CA VAL A 443 -3.39 39.67 13.57
C VAL A 443 -2.68 40.79 14.32
N GLY A 444 -1.37 40.92 14.10
CA GLY A 444 -0.50 41.88 14.80
C GLY A 444 0.17 41.34 16.07
N ASP A 445 -0.27 40.19 16.60
CA ASP A 445 0.44 39.55 17.71
C ASP A 445 1.84 39.09 17.26
N THR A 446 2.83 39.15 18.14
CA THR A 446 4.13 38.52 17.89
C THR A 446 4.27 37.28 18.74
N ILE A 447 4.53 36.13 18.13
CA ILE A 447 4.86 34.90 18.87
C ILE A 447 6.35 34.95 19.26
N LYS A 448 6.65 35.06 20.56
CA LYS A 448 8.02 35.17 21.06
C LYS A 448 8.59 33.84 21.50
N VAL A 449 7.78 32.98 22.11
CA VAL A 449 8.24 31.70 22.67
C VAL A 449 7.22 30.61 22.34
N ILE A 450 7.72 29.44 21.94
CA ILE A 450 6.93 28.21 21.76
C ILE A 450 7.63 27.09 22.51
N GLN A 451 6.95 26.44 23.46
CA GLN A 451 7.56 25.40 24.33
C GLN A 451 8.88 25.81 25.00
N GLY A 452 8.98 27.07 25.45
CA GLY A 452 10.20 27.60 26.07
C GLY A 452 11.34 27.92 25.09
N ARG A 453 11.17 27.69 23.78
CA ARG A 453 12.13 28.07 22.73
C ARG A 453 11.78 29.45 22.16
N VAL A 454 12.76 30.36 22.13
CA VAL A 454 12.58 31.72 21.60
C VAL A 454 12.58 31.69 20.08
N MET A 455 11.65 32.43 19.47
CA MET A 455 11.49 32.54 18.02
C MET A 455 12.24 33.77 17.49
N GLU A 456 13.53 33.62 17.19
CA GLU A 456 14.40 34.73 16.75
C GLU A 456 14.56 34.80 15.23
N ARG A 457 14.33 33.69 14.54
CA ARG A 457 14.41 33.56 13.09
C ARG A 457 13.22 32.79 12.53
N PRO A 458 12.87 33.00 11.25
CA PRO A 458 11.77 32.27 10.61
C PRO A 458 11.91 30.74 10.71
N GLU A 459 13.13 30.22 10.66
CA GLU A 459 13.42 28.78 10.69
C GLU A 459 13.06 28.14 12.03
N ASP A 460 13.09 28.93 13.12
CA ASP A 460 12.83 28.44 14.48
C ASP A 460 11.37 27.97 14.61
N PHE A 461 10.43 28.67 13.96
CA PHE A 461 9.01 28.27 13.93
C PHE A 461 8.82 26.91 13.28
N GLY A 462 9.42 26.71 12.11
CA GLY A 462 9.38 25.44 11.38
C GLY A 462 9.98 24.31 12.20
N ALA A 463 11.15 24.54 12.80
CA ALA A 463 11.84 23.56 13.63
C ALA A 463 10.97 23.12 14.83
N VAL A 464 10.41 24.07 15.59
CA VAL A 464 9.59 23.73 16.76
C VAL A 464 8.28 23.05 16.35
N LEU A 465 7.54 23.60 15.39
CA LEU A 465 6.28 23.02 14.95
C LEU A 465 6.46 21.64 14.31
N SER A 466 7.63 21.37 13.71
CA SER A 466 7.95 20.05 13.16
C SER A 466 8.07 18.96 14.22
N ASP A 467 8.28 19.29 15.50
CA ASP A 467 8.28 18.32 16.60
C ASP A 467 6.85 18.00 17.10
N LEU A 468 5.91 18.92 16.88
CA LEU A 468 4.56 18.87 17.46
C LEU A 468 3.58 18.06 16.63
N TRP A 469 2.57 17.52 17.31
CA TRP A 469 1.50 16.72 16.74
C TRP A 469 0.14 17.40 16.91
N PRO A 470 -0.83 17.11 16.03
CA PRO A 470 -2.22 17.41 16.29
C PRO A 470 -2.66 16.84 17.65
N GLY A 471 -3.39 17.65 18.42
CA GLY A 471 -3.82 17.33 19.78
C GLY A 471 -2.82 17.71 20.87
N ASP A 472 -1.60 18.14 20.54
CA ASP A 472 -0.64 18.59 21.56
C ASP A 472 -1.06 19.91 22.18
N THR A 473 -1.12 19.95 23.51
CA THR A 473 -1.22 21.20 24.27
C THR A 473 0.16 21.84 24.34
N THR A 474 0.29 23.03 23.76
CA THR A 474 1.56 23.75 23.62
C THR A 474 1.47 25.12 24.26
N ALA A 475 2.49 25.48 25.03
CA ALA A 475 2.62 26.81 25.60
C ALA A 475 3.19 27.80 24.58
N PHE A 476 2.55 28.94 24.46
CA PHE A 476 2.95 30.08 23.63
C PHE A 476 3.09 31.31 24.52
N GLU A 477 4.14 32.10 24.31
CA GLU A 477 4.22 33.46 24.82
C GLU A 477 4.13 34.42 23.64
N ILE A 478 3.11 35.28 23.65
CA ILE A 478 2.88 36.27 22.61
C ILE A 478 3.03 37.69 23.18
N LEU A 479 3.36 38.63 22.31
CA LEU A 479 3.30 40.06 22.59
C LEU A 479 2.16 40.69 21.79
N ARG A 480 1.28 41.39 22.49
CA ARG A 480 0.20 42.20 21.92
C ARG A 480 0.29 43.60 22.49
N ALA A 481 0.51 44.61 21.63
CA ALA A 481 0.69 45.99 22.06
C ALA A 481 1.70 46.13 23.22
N ASN A 482 2.85 45.45 23.11
CA ASN A 482 3.92 45.35 24.12
C ASN A 482 3.54 44.66 25.45
N GLN A 483 2.35 44.10 25.58
CA GLN A 483 1.97 43.27 26.73
C GLN A 483 2.23 41.80 26.43
N ARG A 484 2.85 41.11 27.40
CA ARG A 484 3.06 39.67 27.37
C ARG A 484 1.76 38.94 27.70
N ILE A 485 1.41 37.96 26.87
CA ILE A 485 0.26 37.08 27.07
C ILE A 485 0.75 35.63 26.92
N ASP A 486 0.52 34.83 27.96
CA ASP A 486 0.85 33.41 27.95
C ASP A 486 -0.40 32.61 27.60
N LEU A 487 -0.30 31.74 26.59
CA LEU A 487 -1.40 30.92 26.07
C LEU A 487 -1.03 29.44 26.13
N LYS A 488 -2.01 28.59 26.43
CA LYS A 488 -1.91 27.13 26.28
C LYS A 488 -2.88 26.69 25.20
N VAL A 489 -2.34 26.39 24.02
CA VAL A 489 -3.12 26.12 22.80
C VAL A 489 -3.08 24.63 22.50
N VAL A 490 -4.23 24.02 22.22
CA VAL A 490 -4.30 22.65 21.69
C VAL A 490 -4.19 22.71 20.17
N LEU A 491 -3.14 22.12 19.60
CA LEU A 491 -2.93 22.15 18.15
C LEU A 491 -3.94 21.27 17.42
N GLY A 492 -4.32 21.70 16.21
CA GLY A 492 -5.28 21.01 15.36
C GLY A 492 -4.60 20.10 14.34
N ASN A 493 -5.43 19.45 13.52
CA ASN A 493 -4.98 18.85 12.27
C ASN A 493 -4.94 19.92 11.19
N TRP A 494 -4.02 19.77 10.24
CA TRP A 494 -4.10 20.55 9.00
C TRP A 494 -5.42 20.24 8.29
N PRO A 495 -6.11 21.26 7.74
CA PRO A 495 -7.29 21.01 6.93
C PRO A 495 -6.93 20.09 5.76
N LEU A 496 -7.79 19.09 5.53
CA LEU A 496 -7.65 18.17 4.40
C LEU A 496 -7.95 18.94 3.12
N ASN A 497 -6.92 19.43 2.44
CA ASN A 497 -7.04 19.96 1.09
C ASN A 497 -7.15 18.77 0.12
N LEU A 498 -8.37 18.30 -0.12
CA LEU A 498 -8.63 17.37 -1.21
C LEU A 498 -8.43 18.14 -2.52
N THR A 499 -7.49 17.68 -3.34
CA THR A 499 -7.40 18.19 -4.71
C THR A 499 -8.60 17.68 -5.51
N THR A 500 -8.85 18.24 -6.69
CA THR A 500 -9.86 17.71 -7.62
C THR A 500 -9.42 16.40 -8.28
N HIS A 501 -8.22 15.90 -7.97
CA HIS A 501 -7.67 14.71 -8.60
C HIS A 501 -8.37 13.43 -8.08
N PRO A 502 -8.72 12.46 -8.94
CA PRO A 502 -9.39 11.21 -8.52
C PRO A 502 -8.64 10.40 -7.46
N ALA A 503 -7.32 10.59 -7.35
CA ALA A 503 -6.49 9.96 -6.33
C ALA A 503 -6.83 10.38 -4.88
N ASP A 504 -7.54 11.50 -4.71
CA ASP A 504 -7.99 11.98 -3.40
C ASP A 504 -9.47 11.63 -3.12
N HIS A 505 -10.18 11.06 -4.10
CA HIS A 505 -11.61 10.78 -4.03
C HIS A 505 -11.89 9.27 -4.01
N PHE A 506 -11.46 8.59 -2.95
CA PHE A 506 -11.72 7.15 -2.76
C PHE A 506 -12.44 6.86 -1.44
N LYS A 507 -13.12 5.71 -1.39
CA LYS A 507 -13.98 5.35 -0.26
C LYS A 507 -13.19 5.31 1.05
N GLY A 508 -13.74 5.93 2.09
CA GLY A 508 -13.12 6.01 3.41
C GLY A 508 -11.94 7.00 3.52
N GLY A 509 -11.43 7.52 2.39
CA GLY A 509 -10.35 8.51 2.36
C GLY A 509 -9.03 8.07 3.00
N LYS A 510 -8.12 9.04 3.17
CA LYS A 510 -6.83 8.84 3.84
C LYS A 510 -7.02 8.89 5.36
N SER A 511 -6.26 8.09 6.10
CA SER A 511 -6.17 8.23 7.55
C SER A 511 -5.62 9.61 7.93
N ILE A 512 -6.17 10.19 9.00
CA ILE A 512 -5.78 11.50 9.53
C ILE A 512 -4.28 11.51 9.85
N ARG A 513 -3.86 10.54 10.67
CA ARG A 513 -2.46 10.25 10.92
C ARG A 513 -1.98 9.10 10.06
N ARG A 514 -0.92 9.31 9.28
CA ARG A 514 -0.43 8.33 8.31
C ARG A 514 1.08 8.34 8.10
N ASP A 515 1.84 8.99 8.96
CA ASP A 515 3.29 9.13 8.83
C ASP A 515 4.02 9.34 10.17
N GLY A 516 5.32 9.61 10.10
CA GLY A 516 6.19 9.76 11.26
C GLY A 516 6.54 8.44 11.94
N PHE A 517 6.56 7.34 11.17
CA PHE A 517 6.86 5.99 11.66
C PHE A 517 8.33 5.63 11.39
N GLN A 518 9.07 5.17 12.40
CA GLN A 518 10.46 4.73 12.23
C GLN A 518 10.57 3.37 11.53
N LYS A 519 9.57 2.51 11.72
CA LYS A 519 9.45 1.21 11.06
C LYS A 519 8.02 0.98 10.62
N VAL A 520 7.81 0.90 9.31
CA VAL A 520 6.52 0.60 8.69
C VAL A 520 6.76 -0.17 7.40
N PHE A 521 5.82 -1.02 6.98
CA PHE A 521 5.83 -1.59 5.64
C PHE A 521 4.54 -1.22 4.90
N ALA A 522 4.60 -1.20 3.57
CA ALA A 522 3.47 -0.85 2.71
C ALA A 522 2.87 -2.11 2.08
N HIS A 523 1.56 -2.13 1.87
CA HIS A 523 0.87 -3.20 1.15
C HIS A 523 -0.33 -2.67 0.36
N ASP A 524 -0.78 -3.47 -0.61
CA ASP A 524 -1.79 -3.08 -1.61
C ASP A 524 -3.23 -3.52 -1.27
N CYS A 525 -3.47 -4.05 -0.06
CA CYS A 525 -4.83 -4.36 0.38
C CYS A 525 -5.67 -3.07 0.43
N VAL A 526 -6.89 -3.17 -0.11
CA VAL A 526 -7.86 -2.08 -0.17
C VAL A 526 -8.59 -2.00 1.16
N LEU A 527 -8.11 -1.13 2.04
CA LEU A 527 -8.70 -0.89 3.35
C LEU A 527 -9.18 0.55 3.44
N GLU A 528 -10.28 0.78 4.14
CA GLU A 528 -10.71 2.12 4.53
C GLU A 528 -9.88 2.60 5.73
N ALA A 529 -9.86 3.91 5.98
CA ALA A 529 -9.16 4.46 7.15
C ALA A 529 -9.64 3.83 8.48
N ASN A 530 -10.93 3.51 8.57
CA ASN A 530 -11.55 2.86 9.73
C ASN A 530 -11.18 1.36 9.87
N ASP A 531 -10.54 0.74 8.89
CA ASP A 531 -10.06 -0.65 8.99
C ASP A 531 -8.67 -0.73 9.65
N ALA A 532 -8.06 0.42 9.99
CA ALA A 532 -6.82 0.46 10.74
C ALA A 532 -7.00 -0.16 12.15
N GLY A 533 -5.89 -0.69 12.69
CA GLY A 533 -5.80 -1.44 13.94
C GLY A 533 -6.00 -2.96 13.78
N GLY A 534 -6.47 -3.42 12.61
CA GLY A 534 -6.60 -4.85 12.30
C GLY A 534 -5.26 -5.55 12.05
N PRO A 535 -5.18 -6.87 12.31
CA PRO A 535 -3.95 -7.64 12.12
C PRO A 535 -3.67 -7.96 10.65
N VAL A 536 -2.38 -8.11 10.33
CA VAL A 536 -1.88 -8.54 9.02
C VAL A 536 -1.19 -9.89 9.16
N PHE A 537 -1.52 -10.82 8.27
CA PHE A 537 -0.93 -12.16 8.22
C PHE A 537 -0.39 -12.48 6.84
N ASP A 538 0.61 -13.35 6.75
CA ASP A 538 0.93 -14.01 5.48
C ASP A 538 -0.02 -15.18 5.21
N TYR A 539 0.12 -15.82 4.04
CA TYR A 539 -0.71 -16.97 3.67
C TYR A 539 -0.40 -18.26 4.45
N SER A 540 0.68 -18.31 5.22
CA SER A 540 0.94 -19.38 6.19
C SER A 540 0.24 -19.14 7.54
N GLY A 541 -0.32 -17.94 7.73
CA GLY A 541 -0.92 -17.50 8.98
C GLY A 541 0.09 -16.90 9.96
N LYS A 542 1.31 -16.59 9.53
CA LYS A 542 2.30 -15.87 10.33
C LYS A 542 1.86 -14.41 10.49
N PHE A 543 1.92 -13.88 11.70
CA PHE A 543 1.61 -12.49 11.98
C PHE A 543 2.72 -11.58 11.46
N LEU A 544 2.37 -10.63 10.60
CA LEU A 544 3.29 -9.67 10.00
C LEU A 544 3.26 -8.32 10.72
N GLY A 545 2.13 -7.95 11.33
CA GLY A 545 1.98 -6.64 11.93
C GLY A 545 0.53 -6.19 12.11
N VAL A 546 0.36 -4.89 12.36
CA VAL A 546 -0.95 -4.23 12.53
C VAL A 546 -1.09 -3.10 11.53
N ASN A 547 -2.20 -3.07 10.78
CA ASN A 547 -2.54 -1.96 9.88
C ASN A 547 -2.63 -0.66 10.70
N ILE A 548 -1.94 0.40 10.30
CA ILE A 548 -1.90 1.66 11.05
C ILE A 548 -2.48 2.85 10.31
N ALA A 549 -2.49 2.81 8.97
CA ALA A 549 -3.06 3.89 8.17
C ALA A 549 -3.42 3.47 6.74
N ARG A 550 -4.55 3.97 6.24
CA ARG A 550 -4.79 4.12 4.80
C ARG A 550 -4.03 5.35 4.33
N PHE A 551 -2.87 5.15 3.70
CA PHE A 551 -1.94 6.23 3.41
C PHE A 551 -2.30 7.01 2.15
N SER A 552 -2.64 6.28 1.09
CA SER A 552 -3.04 6.81 -0.21
C SER A 552 -4.03 5.89 -0.89
N ARG A 553 -4.46 6.24 -2.10
CA ARG A 553 -5.31 5.39 -2.95
C ARG A 553 -4.72 3.99 -3.17
N THR A 554 -3.39 3.88 -3.24
CA THR A 554 -2.74 2.61 -3.57
C THR A 554 -2.12 1.91 -2.36
N THR A 555 -1.89 2.64 -1.27
CA THR A 555 -1.04 2.19 -0.18
C THR A 555 -1.77 2.15 1.15
N THR A 556 -1.70 0.99 1.79
CA THR A 556 -2.00 0.81 3.21
C THR A 556 -0.69 0.54 3.95
N LEU A 557 -0.54 1.15 5.13
CA LEU A 557 0.64 1.01 5.98
C LEU A 557 0.34 0.11 7.16
N ALA A 558 1.32 -0.72 7.52
CA ALA A 558 1.27 -1.57 8.70
C ALA A 558 2.59 -1.49 9.49
N LEU A 559 2.46 -1.46 10.81
CA LEU A 559 3.59 -1.55 11.72
C LEU A 559 4.02 -3.02 11.83
N PRO A 560 5.31 -3.33 11.69
CA PRO A 560 5.77 -4.71 11.71
C PRO A 560 5.62 -5.34 13.09
N ALA A 561 5.51 -6.67 13.12
CA ALA A 561 5.29 -7.45 14.34
C ALA A 561 6.33 -7.18 15.45
N SER A 562 7.56 -6.77 15.11
CA SER A 562 8.59 -6.36 16.07
C SER A 562 8.17 -5.14 16.91
N VAL A 563 7.60 -4.12 16.27
CA VAL A 563 7.12 -2.90 16.93
C VAL A 563 5.97 -3.24 17.88
N ILE A 564 5.07 -4.10 17.43
CA ILE A 564 3.92 -4.57 18.22
C ILE A 564 4.37 -5.38 19.43
N PHE A 565 5.33 -6.29 19.23
CA PHE A 565 5.91 -7.08 20.30
C PHE A 565 6.59 -6.19 21.34
N GLN A 566 7.40 -5.22 20.91
CA GLN A 566 8.09 -4.30 21.82
C GLN A 566 7.10 -3.47 22.65
N PHE A 567 6.05 -2.94 22.00
CA PHE A 567 5.02 -2.18 22.69
C PHE A 567 4.30 -3.00 23.77
N LEU A 568 4.00 -4.28 23.50
CA LEU A 568 3.45 -5.19 24.50
C LEU A 568 4.43 -5.52 25.61
N TYR A 569 5.70 -5.75 25.27
CA TYR A 569 6.75 -6.07 26.23
C TYR A 569 6.94 -4.95 27.25
N ASP A 570 6.97 -3.70 26.78
CA ASP A 570 7.19 -2.53 27.64
C ASP A 570 6.01 -2.22 28.57
N ASN A 571 4.80 -2.65 28.21
CA ASN A 571 3.57 -2.26 28.90
C ASN A 571 2.83 -3.42 29.59
N THR A 572 3.33 -4.65 29.47
CA THR A 572 2.69 -5.82 30.10
C THR A 572 3.73 -6.68 30.84
N VAL A 573 3.37 -7.12 32.05
CA VAL A 573 4.23 -7.98 32.89
C VAL A 573 4.38 -9.40 32.31
N ILE A 574 3.54 -9.77 31.34
CA ILE A 574 3.34 -11.14 30.89
C ILE A 574 4.36 -11.58 29.83
N VAL A 575 4.95 -10.63 29.09
CA VAL A 575 6.12 -10.93 28.24
C VAL A 575 7.43 -10.91 29.07
N GLY A 576 7.33 -10.70 30.39
CA GLY A 576 8.43 -10.32 31.26
C GLY A 576 9.49 -11.38 31.59
N LYS A 577 10.72 -10.85 31.69
CA LYS A 577 11.81 -11.24 32.62
C LYS A 577 12.50 -12.59 32.48
N GLY A 578 12.32 -13.31 31.36
CA GLY A 578 13.20 -14.42 30.95
C GLY A 578 13.95 -14.17 29.63
N GLN A 579 13.72 -13.03 28.99
CA GLN A 579 14.19 -12.73 27.63
C GLN A 579 14.87 -11.36 27.62
N ARG A 580 15.99 -11.25 28.33
CA ARG A 580 16.86 -10.06 28.26
C ARG A 580 17.69 -10.12 26.97
N GLN A 581 17.78 -8.96 26.32
CA GLN A 581 18.60 -8.59 25.16
C GLN A 581 18.10 -9.05 23.77
N ILE A 582 17.64 -8.06 23.00
CA ILE A 582 18.06 -7.82 21.60
C ILE A 582 18.38 -6.32 21.51
#